data_AF-A0A4V2FR53-F1
#
_entry.id   AF-A0A4V2FR53-F1
#
_cell.length_a   1.000
_cell.length_b   1.000
_cell.length_c   1.000
_cell.angle_alpha   90.00
_cell.angle_beta   90.00
_cell.angle_gamma   90.00
#
_symmetry.space_group_name_H-M   'P 1'
#
loop_
_entity.id
_entity.type
_entity.pdbx_description
1 polymer ?
#
loop_
_entity_poly.entity_id
_entity_poly.type
_entity_poly.pdbx_seq_one_letter_code
_entity_poly.pdbx_strand_id
1 'polypeptide(L)' 'MHCMSADRDELRELVEQLPEDQVPTALADVRRHLAEARGRSWPPAFFRAGRSGRGDVAARAEEILDEGFGRPA' A
#
# COMPACT_ATOMS: atom_id res chain seq x y z
N MET A 1 -13.71 9.40 7.42
CA MET A 1 -12.36 9.22 6.87
C MET A 1 -11.68 8.20 7.74
N HIS A 2 -11.70 6.92 7.35
CA HIS A 2 -11.03 5.86 8.11
C HIS A 2 -9.53 6.00 7.87
N CYS A 3 -8.76 6.27 8.93
CA CYS A 3 -7.32 6.14 8.87
C CYS A 3 -7.02 4.63 8.79
N MET A 4 -6.16 4.20 7.87
CA MET A 4 -5.77 2.77 7.73
C MET A 4 -5.34 2.11 9.04
N SER A 5 -4.88 2.88 10.02
CA SER A 5 -4.57 2.39 11.36
C SER A 5 -5.80 1.91 12.13
N ALA A 6 -6.92 2.63 12.08
CA ALA A 6 -8.15 2.26 12.78
C ALA A 6 -8.76 0.96 12.24
N ASP A 7 -8.80 0.79 10.91
CA ASP A 7 -9.27 -0.46 10.29
C ASP A 7 -8.42 -1.67 10.69
N ARG A 8 -7.10 -1.45 10.86
CA ARG A 8 -6.14 -2.50 11.25
C ARG A 8 -6.28 -2.89 12.71
N ASP A 9 -6.56 -1.93 13.58
CA ASP A 9 -6.79 -2.17 15.00
C ASP A 9 -8.13 -2.92 15.20
N GLU A 10 -9.20 -2.51 14.51
CA GLU A 10 -10.49 -3.21 14.53
C GLU A 10 -10.36 -4.66 14.05
N LEU A 11 -9.63 -4.91 12.95
CA LEU A 11 -9.40 -6.28 12.48
C LEU A 11 -8.69 -7.15 13.53
N ARG A 12 -7.73 -6.58 14.28
CA ARG A 12 -7.04 -7.32 15.35
C ARG A 12 -8.03 -7.69 16.45
N GLU A 13 -8.87 -6.76 16.90
CA GLU A 13 -9.88 -7.01 17.94
C GLU A 13 -10.90 -8.08 17.54
N LEU A 14 -11.29 -8.13 16.26
CA LEU A 14 -12.20 -9.16 15.75
C LEU A 14 -11.55 -10.55 15.73
N VAL A 15 -10.25 -10.64 15.41
CA VAL A 15 -9.51 -11.90 15.41
C VAL A 15 -9.41 -12.48 16.83
N GLU A 16 -9.19 -11.64 17.84
CA GLU A 16 -9.11 -12.07 19.25
C GLU A 16 -10.45 -12.60 19.79
N GLN A 17 -11.58 -12.16 19.23
CA GLN A 17 -12.92 -12.58 19.65
C GLN A 17 -13.47 -13.76 18.85
N LEU A 18 -12.71 -14.27 17.87
CA LEU A 18 -13.18 -15.29 16.95
C LEU A 18 -13.26 -16.67 17.64
N PRO A 19 -14.37 -17.41 17.49
CA PRO A 19 -14.45 -18.80 17.96
C PRO A 19 -13.39 -19.70 17.31
N GLU A 20 -12.81 -20.61 18.08
CA GLU A 20 -11.71 -21.51 17.64
C GLU A 20 -12.06 -22.34 16.40
N ASP A 21 -13.33 -22.75 16.24
CA ASP A 21 -13.83 -23.49 15.09
C ASP A 21 -13.87 -22.64 13.80
N GLN A 22 -13.94 -21.31 13.95
CA GLN A 22 -14.00 -20.35 12.85
C GLN A 22 -12.62 -19.81 12.45
N VAL A 23 -11.60 -19.96 13.31
CA VAL A 23 -10.22 -19.53 13.06
C VAL A 23 -9.64 -20.09 11.76
N PRO A 24 -9.78 -21.38 11.41
CA PRO A 24 -9.21 -21.92 10.18
C PRO A 24 -9.75 -21.24 8.91
N THR A 25 -11.05 -20.94 8.88
CA THR A 25 -11.71 -20.28 7.75
C THR A 25 -11.26 -18.84 7.61
N ALA A 26 -11.29 -18.06 8.70
CA ALA A 26 -10.83 -16.68 8.70
C ALA A 26 -9.34 -16.56 8.31
N LEU A 27 -8.50 -17.50 8.79
CA LEU A 27 -7.09 -17.56 8.42
C LEU A 27 -6.90 -17.84 6.92
N ALA A 28 -7.71 -18.72 6.32
CA ALA A 28 -7.68 -18.99 4.89
C ALA A 28 -8.03 -17.75 4.05
N ASP A 29 -9.06 -17.00 4.47
CA ASP A 29 -9.47 -15.77 3.79
C ASP A 29 -8.40 -14.68 3.85
N VAL A 30 -7.82 -14.44 5.03
CA VAL A 30 -6.72 -13.47 5.17
C VAL A 30 -5.51 -13.88 4.33
N ARG A 31 -5.17 -15.18 4.30
CA ARG A 31 -4.08 -15.69 3.45
C ARG A 31 -4.36 -15.47 1.96
N ARG A 32 -5.60 -15.65 1.51
CA ARG A 32 -6.02 -15.35 0.13
C ARG A 32 -5.79 -13.88 -0.21
N HIS A 33 -6.24 -12.96 0.65
CA HIS A 33 -6.05 -11.52 0.43
C HIS A 33 -4.56 -11.13 0.37
N LEU A 34 -3.71 -11.74 1.22
CA LEU A 34 -2.28 -11.50 1.19
C LEU A 34 -1.60 -12.11 -0.06
N ALA A 35 -2.07 -13.25 -0.55
CA ALA A 35 -1.57 -13.86 -1.77
C ALA A 35 -1.92 -13.01 -3.01
N GLU A 36 -3.16 -12.51 -3.09
CA GLU A 36 -3.59 -11.59 -4.16
C GLU A 36 -2.80 -10.28 -4.14
N ALA A 37 -2.54 -9.74 -2.95
CA ALA A 37 -1.69 -8.55 -2.80
C ALA A 37 -0.24 -8.80 -3.26
N ARG A 38 0.32 -9.99 -2.99
CA ARG A 38 1.66 -10.39 -3.47
C ARG A 38 1.70 -10.67 -4.96
N GLY A 39 0.62 -11.20 -5.54
CA GLY A 39 0.48 -11.41 -6.99
C GLY A 39 0.46 -10.11 -7.79
N ARG A 40 0.07 -9.00 -7.16
CA ARG A 40 0.29 -7.64 -7.66
C ARG A 40 1.67 -7.16 -7.21
N SER A 41 2.74 -7.79 -7.73
CA SER A 41 4.10 -7.43 -7.32
C SER A 41 4.37 -5.96 -7.63
N TRP A 42 4.38 -5.14 -6.58
CA TRP A 42 5.02 -3.85 -6.60
C TRP A 42 6.44 -4.03 -6.02
N PRO A 43 7.47 -3.52 -6.69
CA PRO A 43 7.39 -2.81 -7.96
C PRO A 43 7.20 -3.78 -9.14
N PRO A 44 6.40 -3.42 -10.17
CA PRO A 44 6.25 -4.23 -11.37
C PRO A 44 7.60 -4.50 -12.05
N ALA A 45 7.72 -5.55 -12.86
CA ALA A 45 8.97 -5.85 -13.57
C ALA A 45 9.48 -4.70 -14.47
N PHE A 46 8.58 -3.81 -14.92
CA PHE A 46 8.92 -2.61 -15.69
C PHE A 46 9.30 -1.40 -14.84
N PHE A 47 9.10 -1.46 -13.53
CA PHE A 47 9.48 -0.40 -12.61
C PHE A 47 11.02 -0.33 -12.55
N ARG A 48 11.59 0.81 -12.94
CA ARG A 48 13.04 1.01 -13.24
C ARG A 48 13.53 0.38 -14.57
N ALA A 49 12.70 -0.29 -15.36
CA ALA A 49 13.08 -0.75 -16.71
C ALA A 49 13.13 0.39 -17.75
N GLY A 50 12.61 1.57 -17.41
CA GLY A 50 12.89 2.79 -18.13
C GLY A 50 14.34 3.22 -17.90
N ARG A 51 15.22 2.98 -18.89
CA ARG A 51 16.42 3.81 -19.02
C ARG A 51 15.92 5.24 -19.23
N SER A 52 15.85 6.05 -18.18
CA SER A 52 15.73 7.49 -18.36
C SER A 52 17.01 7.95 -19.03
N GLY A 53 16.94 8.22 -20.34
CA GLY A 53 18.02 8.83 -21.13
C GLY A 53 18.33 10.27 -20.72
N ARG A 54 17.97 10.68 -19.51
CA ARG A 54 18.34 11.95 -18.89
C ARG A 54 18.41 11.69 -17.40
N GLY A 55 19.62 11.79 -16.85
CA GLY A 55 19.86 11.67 -15.42
C GLY A 55 19.04 12.70 -14.65
N ASP A 56 18.74 12.34 -13.41
CA ASP A 56 18.29 13.26 -12.36
C ASP A 56 16.89 13.87 -12.44
N VAL A 57 15.88 13.02 -12.61
CA VAL A 57 14.52 13.36 -12.13
C VAL A 57 14.48 13.36 -10.59
N ALA A 58 15.35 12.59 -9.93
CA ALA A 58 15.45 12.56 -8.47
C ALA A 58 16.05 13.85 -7.88
N ALA A 59 17.11 14.41 -8.48
CA ALA A 59 17.71 15.65 -7.99
C ALA A 59 16.86 16.92 -8.22
N ARG A 60 15.80 16.85 -9.04
CA ARG A 60 14.90 17.98 -9.34
C ARG A 60 13.49 17.83 -8.81
N ALA A 61 13.23 16.80 -8.00
CA ALA A 61 11.91 16.56 -7.41
C ALA A 61 11.43 17.74 -6.56
N GLU A 62 12.32 18.34 -5.77
CA GLU A 62 12.00 19.50 -4.91
C GLU A 62 11.61 20.74 -5.75
N GLU A 63 12.30 21.01 -6.86
CA GLU A 63 12.01 22.16 -7.74
C GLU A 63 10.66 22.01 -8.48
N ILE A 64 10.30 20.78 -8.86
CA ILE A 64 9.02 20.47 -9.52
C ILE A 64 7.84 20.55 -8.55
N LEU A 65 8.08 20.27 -7.25
CA LEU A 65 7.07 20.36 -6.21
C LEU A 65 6.84 21.81 -5.76
N ASP A 66 7.86 22.67 -5.85
CA ASP A 66 7.79 24.09 -5.50
C ASP A 66 6.93 24.91 -6.50
N GLU A 67 6.87 24.49 -7.76
CA GLU A 67 6.07 25.17 -8.80
C GLU A 67 4.54 24.98 -8.69
N GLY A 68 4.02 24.17 -7.75
CA GLY A 68 2.64 23.67 -7.86
C GLY A 68 1.79 23.46 -6.60
N PHE A 69 2.22 23.81 -5.39
CA PHE A 69 1.42 23.61 -4.16
C PHE A 69 1.31 24.84 -3.26
N GLY A 70 0.99 26.02 -3.81
CA GLY A 70 0.93 27.23 -2.98
C GLY A 70 0.24 28.45 -3.57
N ARG A 71 -0.97 28.33 -4.12
CA ARG A 71 -1.78 29.53 -4.40
C ARG A 71 -3.24 29.35 -3.99
N PRO A 72 -3.69 29.92 -2.85
CA PRO A 72 -5.10 30.18 -2.63
C PRO A 72 -5.53 31.33 -3.57
N ALA A 73 -6.76 31.22 -4.08
CA ALA A 73 -7.43 32.18 -4.95
C ALA A 73 -7.67 33.55 -4.27
#